data_AF-A0A373FVW9-F1
#
_entry.id   AF-A0A373FVW9-F1
#
_cell.length_a   1.000
_cell.length_b   1.000
_cell.length_c   1.000
_cell.angle_alpha   90.00
_cell.angle_beta   90.00
_cell.angle_gamma   90.00
#
_symmetry.space_group_name_H-M   'P 1'
#
loop_
_entity.id
_entity.type
_entity.pdbx_description
1 polymer ?
#
loop_
_entity_poly.entity_id
_entity_poly.type
_entity_poly.pdbx_seq_one_letter_code
_entity_poly.pdbx_strand_id
1 'polypeptide(L)'
;MKKWLIYLLGIITGIILTFAFAFCINLSNNSGIIGLEMFEEPRDYMEYSQFEVFQVLESGCALAHTDDSFGAIVFIIPNEKQQFYDDQKIVLKNDQCAQHVGIYKYSTKMEIEKTVPAIRIIDGVKLPKSNKTIADGKTLFDEPGECVSRKNFEVQKVLESGDAIALEIRETISGHIFTSDLEVLILAQEGSNFYNNQIVKAPQGKCARQIGNYKYQQYGNAKVIPIIAFK
;
A
#
# COMPACT_ATOMS: atom_id res chain seq x y z
N MET A 1 11.70 14.44 -67.37
CA MET A 1 11.23 14.99 -66.07
C MET A 1 12.41 15.68 -65.38
N LYS A 2 12.29 16.96 -65.01
CA LYS A 2 13.40 17.69 -64.37
C LYS A 2 13.71 17.01 -63.04
N LYS A 3 14.94 16.50 -62.87
CA LYS A 3 15.35 15.72 -61.68
C LYS A 3 15.01 16.45 -60.37
N TRP A 4 15.05 17.78 -60.37
CA TRP A 4 14.67 18.64 -59.25
C TRP A 4 13.21 18.48 -58.77
N LEU A 5 12.26 18.16 -59.65
CA LEU A 5 10.86 17.91 -59.26
C LEU A 5 10.71 16.65 -58.39
N ILE A 6 11.53 15.63 -58.65
CA ILE A 6 11.53 14.39 -57.88
C ILE A 6 12.08 14.64 -56.47
N TYR A 7 13.12 15.48 -56.34
CA TYR A 7 13.64 15.91 -55.04
C TYR A 7 12.62 16.73 -54.25
N LEU A 8 11.92 17.66 -54.90
CA LEU A 8 10.90 18.48 -54.25
C LEU A 8 9.72 17.63 -53.76
N LEU A 9 9.28 16.66 -54.58
CA LEU A 9 8.22 15.73 -54.20
C LEU A 9 8.63 14.92 -52.96
N GLY A 10 9.85 14.39 -52.95
CA GLY A 10 10.39 13.61 -51.82
C GLY A 10 10.44 14.38 -50.50
N ILE A 11 10.78 15.67 -50.53
CA ILE A 11 10.76 16.54 -49.34
C ILE A 11 9.32 16.69 -48.81
N ILE A 12 8.36 16.94 -49.71
CA ILE A 12 6.95 17.10 -49.33
C ILE A 12 6.41 15.79 -48.73
N THR A 13 6.68 14.63 -49.34
CA THR A 13 6.27 13.34 -48.77
C THR A 13 6.93 13.07 -47.42
N GLY A 14 8.21 13.42 -47.25
CA GLY A 14 8.90 13.28 -45.96
C GLY A 14 8.29 14.12 -44.84
N ILE A 15 7.91 15.36 -45.14
CA ILE A 15 7.22 16.25 -44.19
C ILE A 15 5.85 15.66 -43.81
N ILE A 16 5.05 15.24 -44.80
CA ILE A 16 3.73 14.65 -44.56
C ILE A 16 3.85 13.38 -43.71
N LEU A 17 4.80 12.50 -44.03
CA LEU A 17 5.03 11.27 -43.28
C LEU A 17 5.43 11.54 -41.83
N THR A 18 6.25 12.58 -41.60
CA THR A 18 6.67 12.99 -40.25
C THR A 18 5.48 13.47 -39.41
N PHE A 19 4.61 14.32 -39.97
CA PHE A 19 3.40 14.76 -39.28
C PHE A 19 2.40 13.62 -39.05
N ALA A 20 2.24 12.72 -40.03
CA ALA A 20 1.39 11.54 -39.88
C ALA A 20 1.90 10.62 -38.76
N PHE A 21 3.21 10.38 -38.69
CA PHE A 21 3.81 9.57 -37.64
C PHE A 21 3.67 10.21 -36.25
N ALA A 22 3.92 11.52 -36.13
CA ALA A 22 3.71 12.25 -34.88
C ALA A 22 2.25 12.23 -34.41
N PHE A 23 1.29 12.35 -35.36
CA PHE A 23 -0.13 12.24 -35.07
C PHE A 23 -0.52 10.83 -34.60
N CYS A 24 0.01 9.78 -35.24
CA CYS A 24 -0.21 8.40 -34.82
C CYS A 24 0.32 8.11 -33.40
N ILE A 25 1.49 8.64 -33.04
CA ILE A 25 2.03 8.52 -31.68
C ILE A 25 1.13 9.23 -30.67
N ASN A 26 0.64 10.43 -31.00
CA ASN A 26 -0.25 11.18 -30.12
C ASN A 26 -1.59 10.46 -29.88
N LEU A 27 -2.13 9.81 -30.92
CA LEU A 27 -3.36 9.03 -30.84
C LEU A 27 -3.19 7.76 -29.98
N SER A 28 -2.01 7.12 -30.05
CA SER A 28 -1.72 5.87 -29.32
C SER A 28 -1.52 6.05 -27.82
N ASN A 29 -1.17 7.26 -27.36
CA ASN A 29 -0.77 7.50 -25.97
C ASN A 29 -1.92 7.94 -25.05
N ASN A 30 -3.16 7.97 -25.53
CA ASN A 30 -4.32 8.34 -24.73
C ASN A 30 -5.25 7.15 -24.52
N SER A 31 -5.50 6.84 -23.26
CA SER A 31 -6.53 5.88 -22.79
C SER A 31 -7.97 6.29 -23.15
N GLY A 32 -8.16 7.42 -23.84
CA GLY A 32 -9.45 8.05 -24.12
C GLY A 32 -10.07 8.77 -22.92
N ILE A 33 -9.48 8.64 -21.73
CA ILE A 33 -9.97 9.27 -20.50
C ILE A 33 -9.13 10.51 -20.21
N ILE A 34 -9.78 11.67 -20.24
CA ILE A 34 -9.14 12.96 -19.97
C ILE A 34 -8.59 12.95 -18.54
N GLY A 35 -7.30 13.27 -18.39
CA GLY A 35 -6.62 13.31 -17.10
C GLY A 35 -6.02 11.98 -16.64
N LEU A 36 -6.24 10.88 -17.37
CA LEU A 36 -5.62 9.57 -17.09
C LEU A 36 -4.31 9.40 -17.87
N GLU A 37 -3.21 9.22 -17.14
CA GLU A 37 -1.89 8.91 -17.69
C GLU A 37 -1.48 7.51 -17.24
N MET A 38 -1.39 6.57 -18.18
CA MET A 38 -1.01 5.18 -17.91
C MET A 38 0.52 5.03 -17.94
N PHE A 39 1.04 4.15 -17.10
CA PHE A 39 2.45 3.76 -17.20
C PHE A 39 2.69 2.82 -18.38
N GLU A 40 3.91 2.84 -18.95
CA GLU A 40 4.31 1.90 -20.00
C GLU A 40 4.28 0.45 -19.50
N GLU A 41 4.70 0.23 -18.25
CA GLU A 41 4.59 -1.04 -17.54
C GLU A 41 3.85 -0.82 -16.20
N PRO A 42 2.94 -1.74 -15.81
CA PRO A 42 2.31 -1.67 -14.50
C PRO A 42 3.34 -1.67 -13.38
N ARG A 43 3.13 -0.84 -12.36
CA ARG A 43 4.00 -0.74 -11.17
C ARG A 43 3.53 -1.71 -10.07
N ASP A 44 4.15 -1.56 -8.91
CA ASP A 44 3.87 -2.30 -7.67
C ASP A 44 2.37 -2.42 -7.35
N TYR A 45 2.05 -3.50 -6.64
CA TYR A 45 0.73 -3.72 -6.07
C TYR A 45 0.52 -2.83 -4.85
N MET A 46 -0.66 -2.24 -4.77
CA MET A 46 -1.08 -1.47 -3.61
C MET A 46 -1.76 -2.38 -2.60
N GLU A 47 -1.32 -2.30 -1.35
CA GLU A 47 -1.84 -3.09 -0.22
C GLU A 47 -3.18 -2.53 0.28
N TYR A 48 -4.19 -2.49 -0.59
CA TYR A 48 -5.56 -2.11 -0.24
C TYR A 48 -6.44 -3.35 -0.13
N SER A 49 -7.30 -3.38 0.87
CA SER A 49 -8.23 -4.50 1.12
C SER A 49 -9.64 -4.20 0.66
N GLN A 50 -10.04 -2.93 0.71
CA GLN A 50 -11.39 -2.50 0.34
C GLN A 50 -11.39 -1.10 -0.28
N PHE A 51 -12.42 -0.85 -1.09
CA PHE A 51 -12.72 0.43 -1.70
C PHE A 51 -14.18 0.81 -1.47
N GLU A 52 -14.43 2.07 -1.18
CA GLU A 52 -15.76 2.67 -1.17
C GLU A 52 -15.85 3.69 -2.29
N VAL A 53 -16.60 3.36 -3.34
CA VAL A 53 -16.80 4.24 -4.49
C VAL A 53 -17.64 5.43 -4.06
N PHE A 54 -17.15 6.65 -4.25
CA PHE A 54 -17.93 7.86 -3.95
C PHE A 54 -18.36 8.62 -5.21
N GLN A 55 -17.78 8.27 -6.36
CA GLN A 55 -18.15 8.90 -7.63
C GLN A 55 -17.77 8.01 -8.83
N VAL A 56 -18.76 7.65 -9.63
CA VAL A 56 -18.57 7.03 -10.95
C VAL A 56 -18.58 8.11 -12.04
N LEU A 57 -17.63 8.03 -12.97
CA LEU A 57 -17.50 8.95 -14.11
C LEU A 57 -18.21 8.41 -15.34
N GLU A 58 -18.45 9.29 -16.32
CA GLU A 58 -19.05 8.92 -17.61
C GLU A 58 -18.27 7.83 -18.37
N SER A 59 -16.96 7.73 -18.13
CA SER A 59 -16.11 6.67 -18.68
C SER A 59 -16.37 5.28 -18.07
N GLY A 60 -17.22 5.19 -17.05
CA GLY A 60 -17.44 3.97 -16.25
C GLY A 60 -16.35 3.69 -15.22
N CYS A 61 -15.33 4.56 -15.12
CA CYS A 61 -14.31 4.50 -14.06
C CYS A 61 -14.84 5.12 -12.77
N ALA A 62 -14.24 4.76 -11.64
CA ALA A 62 -14.69 5.19 -10.32
C ALA A 62 -13.60 5.88 -9.51
N LEU A 63 -13.95 6.93 -8.78
CA LEU A 63 -13.17 7.44 -7.66
C LEU A 63 -13.64 6.76 -6.37
N ALA A 64 -12.70 6.27 -5.57
CA ALA A 64 -13.00 5.52 -4.36
C ALA A 64 -12.03 5.83 -3.21
N HIS A 65 -12.53 5.75 -1.98
CA HIS A 65 -11.72 5.75 -0.75
C HIS A 65 -11.19 4.35 -0.45
N THR A 66 -9.95 4.23 0.03
CA THR A 66 -9.31 2.95 0.40
C THR A 66 -9.43 2.66 1.89
N ASP A 67 -9.67 1.42 2.29
CA ASP A 67 -9.55 0.87 3.67
C ASP A 67 -10.37 1.54 4.80
N ASP A 68 -10.74 2.83 4.74
CA ASP A 68 -11.67 3.56 5.62
C ASP A 68 -12.07 4.92 5.02
N SER A 69 -13.09 5.61 5.57
CA SER A 69 -13.64 6.88 5.04
C SER A 69 -12.67 8.09 5.03
N PHE A 70 -11.47 7.95 5.59
CA PHE A 70 -10.35 8.92 5.52
C PHE A 70 -9.15 8.39 4.72
N GLY A 71 -9.31 7.28 4.01
CA GLY A 71 -8.28 6.66 3.21
C GLY A 71 -7.89 7.47 1.98
N ALA A 72 -6.80 7.03 1.34
CA ALA A 72 -6.37 7.60 0.07
C ALA A 72 -7.50 7.49 -0.97
N ILE A 73 -7.55 8.45 -1.89
CA ILE A 73 -8.45 8.37 -3.03
C ILE A 73 -7.70 7.68 -4.17
N VAL A 74 -8.36 6.73 -4.82
CA VAL A 74 -7.87 6.05 -6.01
C VAL A 74 -8.85 6.18 -7.17
N PHE A 75 -8.34 6.08 -8.39
CA PHE A 75 -9.13 6.01 -9.61
C PHE A 75 -9.12 4.58 -10.14
N ILE A 76 -10.26 3.89 -10.05
CA ILE A 76 -10.42 2.49 -10.41
C ILE A 76 -10.88 2.39 -11.86
N ILE A 77 -10.08 1.70 -12.68
CA ILE A 77 -10.39 1.39 -14.07
C ILE A 77 -11.12 0.03 -14.10
N PRO A 78 -12.33 -0.04 -14.68
CA PRO A 78 -13.10 -1.29 -14.73
C PRO A 78 -12.44 -2.30 -15.66
N ASN A 79 -12.55 -3.59 -15.30
CA ASN A 79 -12.33 -4.68 -16.24
C ASN A 79 -13.53 -4.81 -17.20
N GLU A 80 -13.38 -5.58 -18.29
CA GLU A 80 -14.40 -5.69 -19.37
C GLU A 80 -15.83 -5.99 -18.91
N LYS A 81 -16.00 -6.64 -17.76
CA LYS A 81 -17.29 -7.05 -17.20
C LYS A 81 -17.68 -6.28 -15.92
N GLN A 82 -16.84 -5.35 -15.48
CA GLN A 82 -17.03 -4.64 -14.23
C GLN A 82 -17.75 -3.32 -14.47
N GLN A 83 -18.76 -3.06 -13.66
CA GLN A 83 -19.47 -1.79 -13.63
C GLN A 83 -19.52 -1.32 -12.18
N PHE A 84 -19.35 -0.01 -12.01
CA PHE A 84 -19.39 0.62 -10.71
C PHE A 84 -20.67 1.43 -10.52
N TYR A 85 -21.07 1.62 -9.27
CA TYR A 85 -22.10 2.56 -8.87
C TYR A 85 -21.63 3.34 -7.63
N ASP A 86 -22.21 4.52 -7.40
CA ASP A 86 -21.88 5.35 -6.23
C ASP A 86 -22.23 4.61 -4.93
N ASP A 87 -21.45 4.84 -3.89
CA ASP A 87 -21.49 4.17 -2.59
C ASP A 87 -21.26 2.64 -2.65
N GLN A 88 -20.76 2.12 -3.77
CA GLN A 88 -20.41 0.71 -3.87
C GLN A 88 -19.20 0.38 -2.99
N LYS A 89 -19.40 -0.57 -2.09
CA LYS A 89 -18.30 -1.19 -1.35
C LYS A 89 -17.73 -2.38 -2.13
N ILE A 90 -16.45 -2.30 -2.45
CA ILE A 90 -15.68 -3.34 -3.13
C ILE A 90 -14.70 -3.92 -2.12
N VAL A 91 -14.81 -5.21 -1.82
CA VAL A 91 -13.86 -5.92 -0.95
C VAL A 91 -13.04 -6.85 -1.82
N LEU A 92 -11.71 -6.70 -1.79
CA LEU A 92 -10.82 -7.58 -2.54
C LEU A 92 -10.78 -8.96 -1.92
N LYS A 93 -10.84 -9.99 -2.76
CA LYS A 93 -10.59 -11.38 -2.35
C LYS A 93 -9.10 -11.63 -2.19
N ASN A 94 -8.74 -12.72 -1.50
CA ASN A 94 -7.35 -13.11 -1.24
C ASN A 94 -6.49 -13.33 -2.51
N ASP A 95 -7.14 -13.56 -3.66
CA ASP A 95 -6.53 -13.77 -4.97
C ASP A 95 -6.63 -12.55 -5.89
N GLN A 96 -7.10 -11.41 -5.35
CA GLN A 96 -7.23 -10.14 -6.03
C GLN A 96 -6.28 -9.11 -5.44
N CYS A 97 -5.74 -8.24 -6.29
CA CYS A 97 -4.93 -7.12 -5.85
C CYS A 97 -5.20 -5.86 -6.67
N ALA A 98 -4.91 -4.71 -6.06
CA ALA A 98 -4.93 -3.43 -6.74
C ALA A 98 -3.57 -3.17 -7.38
N GLN A 99 -3.49 -3.23 -8.70
CA GLN A 99 -2.28 -2.95 -9.45
C GLN A 99 -2.23 -1.46 -9.80
N HIS A 100 -1.11 -0.79 -9.51
CA HIS A 100 -0.90 0.61 -9.87
C HIS A 100 -0.52 0.72 -11.35
N VAL A 101 -1.42 1.28 -12.16
CA VAL A 101 -1.26 1.30 -13.63
C VAL A 101 -1.12 2.71 -14.20
N GLY A 102 -1.24 3.75 -13.38
CA GLY A 102 -1.08 5.13 -13.83
C GLY A 102 -1.44 6.15 -12.77
N ILE A 103 -1.64 7.39 -13.19
CA ILE A 103 -2.16 8.47 -12.37
C ILE A 103 -3.38 9.12 -13.04
N TYR A 104 -4.30 9.62 -12.23
CA TYR A 104 -5.47 10.34 -12.68
C TYR A 104 -5.51 11.75 -12.08
N LYS A 105 -5.64 12.75 -12.94
CA LYS A 105 -5.73 14.16 -12.57
C LYS A 105 -7.15 14.68 -12.78
N TYR A 106 -7.70 15.34 -11.77
CA TYR A 106 -9.03 15.94 -11.84
C TYR A 106 -9.11 17.23 -11.04
N SER A 107 -10.10 18.07 -11.35
CA SER A 107 -10.41 19.28 -10.59
C SER A 107 -11.67 19.06 -9.77
N THR A 108 -11.63 19.46 -8.50
CA THR A 108 -12.82 19.47 -7.65
C THR A 108 -13.73 20.65 -7.99
N LYS A 109 -14.96 20.68 -7.46
CA LYS A 109 -15.89 21.81 -7.62
C LYS A 109 -15.35 23.14 -7.07
N MET A 110 -14.34 23.10 -6.20
CA MET A 110 -13.64 24.27 -5.68
C MET A 110 -12.41 24.66 -6.52
N GLU A 111 -12.29 24.14 -7.74
CA GLU A 111 -11.14 24.36 -8.65
C GLU A 111 -9.79 23.92 -8.08
N ILE A 112 -9.80 23.04 -7.09
CA ILE A 112 -8.57 22.44 -6.56
C ILE A 112 -8.21 21.25 -7.45
N GLU A 113 -7.07 21.33 -8.11
CA GLU A 113 -6.48 20.20 -8.83
C GLU A 113 -6.02 19.10 -7.87
N LYS A 114 -6.34 17.86 -8.22
CA LYS A 114 -5.98 16.65 -7.50
C LYS A 114 -5.34 15.66 -8.45
N THR A 115 -4.36 14.93 -7.95
CA THR A 115 -3.75 13.80 -8.64
C THR A 115 -3.85 12.59 -7.72
N VAL A 116 -4.38 11.49 -8.23
CA VAL A 116 -4.61 10.26 -7.49
C VAL A 116 -4.05 9.06 -8.26
N PRO A 117 -3.71 7.94 -7.60
CA PRO A 117 -3.28 6.74 -8.29
C PRO A 117 -4.41 6.16 -9.13
N ALA A 118 -4.10 5.73 -10.35
CA ALA A 118 -4.99 4.93 -11.18
C ALA A 118 -4.66 3.44 -11.02
N ILE A 119 -5.68 2.64 -10.71
CA ILE A 119 -5.53 1.22 -10.40
C ILE A 119 -6.42 0.33 -11.25
N ARG A 120 -6.02 -0.93 -11.41
CA ARG A 120 -6.89 -2.03 -11.85
C ARG A 120 -6.94 -3.10 -10.78
N ILE A 121 -8.11 -3.69 -10.59
CA ILE A 121 -8.27 -4.88 -9.75
C ILE A 121 -8.01 -6.07 -10.66
N ILE A 122 -6.98 -6.85 -10.36
CA ILE A 122 -6.61 -8.02 -11.18
C ILE A 122 -6.85 -9.31 -10.39
N ASP A 123 -7.34 -10.33 -11.11
CA ASP A 123 -7.56 -11.67 -10.59
C ASP A 123 -6.32 -12.55 -10.84
N GLY A 124 -6.09 -13.54 -9.99
CA GLY A 124 -5.15 -14.63 -10.30
C GLY A 124 -3.68 -14.32 -10.04
N VAL A 125 -3.37 -13.19 -9.40
CA VAL A 125 -2.07 -13.02 -8.75
C VAL A 125 -2.11 -13.82 -7.46
N LYS A 126 -1.58 -15.04 -7.50
CA LYS A 126 -0.93 -15.57 -6.29
C LYS A 126 0.16 -14.55 -6.00
N LEU A 127 -0.08 -13.68 -5.01
CA LEU A 127 1.00 -12.96 -4.33
C LEU A 127 2.18 -13.94 -4.25
N PRO A 128 3.37 -13.62 -4.78
CA PRO A 128 4.51 -14.53 -4.72
C PRO A 128 4.59 -14.94 -3.28
N LYS A 129 4.24 -16.22 -2.95
CA LYS A 129 3.86 -16.69 -1.60
C LYS A 129 4.40 -15.70 -0.60
N SER A 130 3.59 -14.68 -0.25
CA SER A 130 4.17 -13.57 0.49
C SER A 130 4.69 -14.24 1.74
N ASN A 131 5.98 -14.05 2.04
CA ASN A 131 6.52 -14.50 3.31
C ASN A 131 5.76 -13.69 4.36
N LYS A 132 4.62 -14.25 4.77
CA LYS A 132 3.90 -13.98 5.99
C LYS A 132 3.74 -12.48 6.28
N THR A 133 3.32 -11.69 5.30
CA THR A 133 2.71 -10.38 5.55
C THR A 133 1.25 -10.62 5.88
N ILE A 134 1.02 -11.13 7.09
CA ILE A 134 -0.32 -11.32 7.64
C ILE A 134 -0.82 -9.94 8.05
N ALA A 135 -2.07 -9.67 7.70
CA ALA A 135 -2.93 -8.56 8.12
C ALA A 135 -2.52 -7.87 9.43
N ASP A 136 -2.69 -6.54 9.46
CA ASP A 136 -2.44 -5.59 10.57
C ASP A 136 -1.15 -4.75 10.47
N GLY A 137 -0.47 -4.70 9.32
CA GLY A 137 0.78 -3.92 9.21
C GLY A 137 1.99 -4.62 9.83
N LYS A 138 1.94 -5.95 9.97
CA LYS A 138 3.05 -6.80 10.42
C LYS A 138 3.82 -7.35 9.22
N THR A 139 5.13 -7.16 9.19
CA THR A 139 6.05 -7.75 8.22
C THR A 139 7.01 -8.66 8.97
N LEU A 140 6.90 -9.97 8.80
CA LEU A 140 7.80 -10.93 9.48
C LEU A 140 9.04 -11.24 8.63
N PHE A 141 10.16 -11.49 9.29
CA PHE A 141 11.41 -11.90 8.66
C PHE A 141 11.46 -13.43 8.56
N ASP A 142 12.14 -13.93 7.52
CA ASP A 142 12.36 -15.36 7.32
C ASP A 142 13.25 -15.95 8.43
N GLU A 143 14.25 -15.19 8.85
CA GLU A 143 15.14 -15.52 9.96
C GLU A 143 15.09 -14.43 11.04
N PRO A 144 15.21 -14.80 12.33
CA PRO A 144 15.34 -13.83 13.41
C PRO A 144 16.58 -12.97 13.21
N GLY A 145 16.39 -11.66 13.29
CA GLY A 145 17.48 -10.70 13.29
C GLY A 145 18.24 -10.64 14.62
N GLU A 146 18.87 -9.49 14.82
CA GLU A 146 19.71 -9.22 15.98
C GLU A 146 18.95 -9.23 17.30
N CYS A 147 19.72 -9.45 18.36
CA CYS A 147 19.24 -9.38 19.73
C CYS A 147 18.93 -7.93 20.10
N VAL A 148 17.64 -7.59 20.24
CA VAL A 148 17.19 -6.22 20.51
C VAL A 148 17.27 -5.92 22.01
N SER A 149 16.92 -6.90 22.86
CA SER A 149 17.04 -6.76 24.31
C SER A 149 17.07 -8.11 25.03
N ARG A 150 17.64 -8.12 26.24
CA ARG A 150 17.59 -9.24 27.21
C ARG A 150 16.71 -8.91 28.43
N LYS A 151 16.07 -7.75 28.46
CA LYS A 151 15.27 -7.28 29.59
C LYS A 151 13.81 -7.73 29.45
N ASN A 152 13.06 -7.53 30.53
CA ASN A 152 11.62 -7.76 30.55
C ASN A 152 10.87 -6.61 29.86
N PHE A 153 9.62 -6.83 29.52
CA PHE A 153 8.77 -5.85 28.88
C PHE A 153 7.48 -5.66 29.67
N GLU A 154 6.97 -4.43 29.73
CA GLU A 154 5.66 -4.12 30.29
C GLU A 154 4.66 -3.83 29.16
N VAL A 155 3.58 -4.61 29.11
CA VAL A 155 2.49 -4.42 28.14
C VAL A 155 1.82 -3.07 28.40
N GLN A 156 1.83 -2.19 27.40
CA GLN A 156 1.17 -0.89 27.46
C GLN A 156 -0.27 -0.99 26.95
N LYS A 157 -0.46 -1.76 25.88
CA LYS A 157 -1.76 -1.91 25.21
C LYS A 157 -1.86 -3.28 24.56
N VAL A 158 -3.02 -3.91 24.74
CA VAL A 158 -3.44 -5.08 23.97
C VAL A 158 -4.26 -4.63 22.75
N LEU A 159 -3.93 -5.16 21.58
CA LEU A 159 -4.62 -4.90 20.32
C LEU A 159 -5.87 -5.78 20.19
N GLU A 160 -6.76 -5.46 19.26
CA GLU A 160 -7.96 -6.27 18.99
C GLU A 160 -7.61 -7.68 18.51
N SER A 161 -6.44 -7.86 17.87
CA SER A 161 -5.90 -9.16 17.49
C SER A 161 -5.42 -10.01 18.69
N GLY A 162 -5.37 -9.42 19.88
CA GLY A 162 -4.80 -10.04 21.08
C GLY A 162 -3.30 -9.84 21.24
N ASP A 163 -2.59 -9.34 20.22
CA ASP A 163 -1.17 -8.99 20.30
C ASP A 163 -0.94 -7.82 21.27
N ALA A 164 0.28 -7.70 21.82
CA ALA A 164 0.61 -6.68 22.80
C ALA A 164 1.68 -5.71 22.31
N ILE A 165 1.41 -4.41 22.41
CA ILE A 165 2.45 -3.38 22.37
C ILE A 165 3.03 -3.27 23.77
N ALA A 166 4.35 -3.42 23.89
CA ALA A 166 5.06 -3.41 25.16
C ALA A 166 6.31 -2.52 25.10
N LEU A 167 6.69 -1.97 26.25
CA LEU A 167 7.93 -1.22 26.42
C LEU A 167 8.93 -2.03 27.21
N GLU A 168 10.19 -1.97 26.82
CA GLU A 168 11.27 -2.59 27.59
C GLU A 168 11.37 -1.95 28.98
N ILE A 169 11.45 -2.77 30.03
CA ILE A 169 11.69 -2.32 31.40
C ILE A 169 13.18 -2.02 31.54
N ARG A 170 13.52 -0.76 31.73
CA ARG A 170 14.90 -0.32 31.97
C ARG A 170 15.36 -0.80 33.34
N GLU A 171 14.61 -0.47 34.38
CA GLU A 171 14.89 -0.75 35.79
C GLU A 171 13.58 -0.82 36.60
N THR A 172 13.64 -1.43 37.78
CA THR A 172 12.55 -1.42 38.76
C THR A 172 13.12 -0.95 40.09
N ILE A 173 12.65 0.21 40.58
CA ILE A 173 13.16 0.83 41.82
C ILE A 173 11.98 0.98 42.77
N SER A 174 12.10 0.40 43.97
CA SER A 174 11.09 0.52 45.03
C SER A 174 9.67 0.10 44.60
N GLY A 175 9.56 -0.87 43.70
CA GLY A 175 8.27 -1.34 43.16
C GLY A 175 7.73 -0.53 41.98
N HIS A 176 8.38 0.57 41.58
CA HIS A 176 8.04 1.33 40.38
C HIS A 176 8.80 0.83 39.16
N ILE A 177 8.08 0.67 38.04
CA ILE A 177 8.61 0.22 36.76
C ILE A 177 9.04 1.45 35.96
N PHE A 178 10.29 1.48 35.52
CA PHE A 178 10.80 2.50 34.61
C PHE A 178 11.05 1.84 33.26
N THR A 179 10.30 2.25 32.24
CA THR A 179 10.44 1.76 30.87
C THR A 179 11.48 2.56 30.09
N SER A 180 12.06 1.96 29.06
CA SER A 180 12.88 2.65 28.05
C SER A 180 12.01 3.07 26.86
N ASP A 181 12.62 3.72 25.87
CA ASP A 181 11.96 4.13 24.62
C ASP A 181 11.80 2.96 23.63
N LEU A 182 12.31 1.75 23.97
CA LEU A 182 12.19 0.57 23.13
C LEU A 182 10.76 0.00 23.23
N GLU A 183 9.93 0.43 22.28
CA GLU A 183 8.59 -0.12 22.04
C GLU A 183 8.65 -1.30 21.06
N VAL A 184 7.94 -2.38 21.38
CA VAL A 184 7.93 -3.62 20.60
C VAL A 184 6.52 -4.18 20.48
N LEU A 185 6.28 -4.98 19.43
CA LEU A 185 5.10 -5.83 19.33
C LEU A 185 5.45 -7.26 19.76
N ILE A 186 4.66 -7.82 20.68
CA ILE A 186 4.72 -9.21 21.10
C ILE A 186 3.48 -9.92 20.57
N LEU A 187 3.69 -10.93 19.73
CA LEU A 187 2.60 -11.69 19.13
C LEU A 187 1.94 -12.62 20.16
N ALA A 188 0.61 -12.66 20.17
CA ALA A 188 -0.16 -13.62 20.92
C ALA A 188 0.09 -15.03 20.36
N GLN A 189 0.36 -15.96 21.27
CA GLN A 189 0.40 -17.40 21.00
C GLN A 189 -0.90 -18.05 21.45
N GLU A 190 -1.18 -19.24 20.95
CA GLU A 190 -2.37 -20.01 21.33
C GLU A 190 -2.40 -20.22 22.85
N GLY A 191 -3.42 -19.67 23.52
CA GLY A 191 -3.57 -19.69 24.98
C GLY A 191 -2.88 -18.54 25.74
N SER A 192 -2.19 -17.62 25.07
CA SER A 192 -1.69 -16.39 25.72
C SER A 192 -2.79 -15.33 25.78
N ASN A 193 -3.04 -14.80 26.97
CA ASN A 193 -3.97 -13.69 27.20
C ASN A 193 -3.19 -12.50 27.75
N PHE A 194 -2.79 -11.59 26.88
CA PHE A 194 -2.15 -10.35 27.34
C PHE A 194 -3.17 -9.43 28.02
N TYR A 195 -2.71 -8.65 28.98
CA TYR A 195 -3.49 -7.56 29.60
C TYR A 195 -2.58 -6.36 29.87
N ASN A 196 -3.17 -5.18 29.99
CA ASN A 196 -2.42 -3.95 30.23
C ASN A 196 -1.63 -4.03 31.55
N ASN A 197 -0.41 -3.50 31.53
CA ASN A 197 0.56 -3.48 32.63
C ASN A 197 1.10 -4.87 33.02
N GLN A 198 0.85 -5.89 32.18
CA GLN A 198 1.47 -7.20 32.38
C GLN A 198 2.98 -7.13 32.14
N ILE A 199 3.75 -7.78 33.01
CA ILE A 199 5.18 -7.96 32.81
C ILE A 199 5.43 -9.26 32.02
N VAL A 200 5.93 -9.12 30.80
CA VAL A 200 6.45 -10.22 29.98
C VAL A 200 7.93 -10.42 30.31
N LYS A 201 8.24 -11.54 30.95
CA LYS A 201 9.61 -11.86 31.39
C LYS A 201 10.42 -12.47 30.24
N ALA A 202 11.64 -11.98 30.04
CA ALA A 202 12.58 -12.64 29.15
C ALA A 202 13.03 -13.98 29.76
N PRO A 203 12.90 -15.11 29.05
CA PRO A 203 13.38 -16.39 29.55
C PRO A 203 14.90 -16.37 29.75
N GLN A 204 15.39 -17.04 30.80
CA GLN A 204 16.83 -17.11 31.05
C GLN A 204 17.57 -17.74 29.86
N GLY A 205 18.67 -17.12 29.46
CA GLY A 205 19.49 -17.57 28.32
C GLY A 205 18.94 -17.24 26.93
N LYS A 206 17.71 -16.73 26.83
CA LYS A 206 17.13 -16.24 25.58
C LYS A 206 17.25 -14.73 25.48
N CYS A 207 17.06 -14.21 24.28
CA CYS A 207 16.84 -12.77 24.13
C CYS A 207 15.72 -12.43 23.15
N ALA A 208 15.17 -11.23 23.30
CA ALA A 208 14.18 -10.69 22.38
C ALA A 208 14.88 -10.37 21.07
N ARG A 209 14.68 -11.23 20.07
CA ARG A 209 15.17 -11.02 18.71
C ARG A 209 14.08 -10.41 17.86
N GLN A 210 14.46 -9.48 17.00
CA GLN A 210 13.55 -8.93 16.01
C GLN A 210 13.20 -10.02 15.00
N ILE A 211 11.92 -10.32 14.86
CA ILE A 211 11.40 -11.27 13.88
C ILE A 211 10.51 -10.59 12.85
N GLY A 212 10.46 -9.26 12.87
CA GLY A 212 9.66 -8.48 11.94
C GLY A 212 9.55 -7.01 12.32
N ASN A 213 8.72 -6.29 11.57
CA ASN A 213 8.34 -4.90 11.79
C ASN A 213 6.82 -4.81 11.90
N TYR A 214 6.33 -3.98 12.80
CA TYR A 214 4.92 -3.64 12.94
C TYR A 214 4.75 -2.14 12.67
N LYS A 215 3.95 -1.82 11.65
CA LYS A 215 3.61 -0.45 11.26
C LYS A 215 2.17 -0.17 11.65
N TYR A 216 1.96 0.88 12.46
CA TYR A 216 0.63 1.30 12.90
C TYR A 216 0.49 2.82 12.88
N GLN A 217 -0.74 3.32 12.82
CA GLN A 217 -1.03 4.76 12.86
C GLN A 217 -1.16 5.22 14.32
N GLN A 218 -0.38 6.23 14.70
CA GLN A 218 -0.46 6.87 16.01
C GLN A 218 -0.55 8.39 15.80
N TYR A 219 -1.65 9.00 16.24
CA TYR A 219 -1.93 10.45 16.08
C TYR A 219 -1.76 10.95 14.64
N GLY A 220 -2.19 10.17 13.65
CA GLY A 220 -2.11 10.53 12.23
C GLY A 220 -0.72 10.32 11.58
N ASN A 221 0.27 9.82 12.33
CA ASN A 221 1.58 9.46 11.80
C ASN A 221 1.80 7.95 11.83
N ALA A 222 2.43 7.42 10.79
CA ALA A 222 2.85 6.03 10.76
C ALA A 222 4.06 5.83 11.67
N LYS A 223 3.90 4.99 12.70
CA LYS A 223 4.98 4.53 13.58
C LYS A 223 5.35 3.10 13.23
N VAL A 224 6.64 2.78 13.25
CA VAL A 224 7.16 1.44 12.98
C VAL A 224 7.95 0.96 14.19
N ILE A 225 7.61 -0.21 14.71
CA ILE A 225 8.28 -0.84 15.85
C ILE A 225 8.67 -2.28 15.52
N PRO A 226 9.71 -2.85 16.15
CA PRO A 226 10.09 -4.25 15.95
C PRO A 226 9.03 -5.20 16.51
N ILE A 227 8.76 -6.28 15.77
CA ILE A 227 8.10 -7.48 16.30
C ILE A 227 9.17 -8.36 16.92
N ILE A 228 8.99 -8.80 18.17
CA ILE A 228 9.98 -9.61 18.86
C ILE A 228 9.50 -11.02 19.16
N ALA A 229 10.45 -11.95 19.25
CA ALA A 229 10.26 -13.25 19.89
C ALA A 229 11.48 -13.59 20.74
N PHE A 230 11.24 -14.27 21.86
CA PHE A 230 12.32 -14.78 22.71
C PHE A 230 12.89 -16.05 22.11
N LYS A 231 14.12 -15.96 21.60
CA LYS A 231 14.87 -17.08 21.02
C LYS A 231 16.20 -17.28 21.72
#